data_AF-A0A946ZP10-F1
#
_entry.id   AF-A0A946ZP10-F1
#
_cell.length_a   1.000
_cell.length_b   1.000
_cell.length_c   1.000
_cell.angle_alpha   90.00
_cell.angle_beta   90.00
_cell.angle_gamma   90.00
#
_symmetry.space_group_name_H-M   'P 1'
#
loop_
_entity.id
_entity.type
_entity.pdbx_description
1 polymer ?
#
loop_
_entity_poly.entity_id
_entity_poly.type
_entity_poly.pdbx_seq_one_letter_code
_entity_poly.pdbx_strand_id
1 'polypeptide(L)'
;TLYNGVAGVEEIDTVMKLGMAHPMGPLQLADFIGLDVCLSILHVLYDGFKNPKYAPCPLLTNMVMAGKLGVKSGEGFYDYSESRKAEKVASQFKKA
;
A
#
# COMPACT_ATOMS: atom_id res chain seq x y z
N THR A 1 -10.34 -1.42 3.74
CA THR A 1 -10.99 -0.87 2.53
C THR A 1 -10.59 -1.64 1.29
N LEU A 2 -9.32 -1.60 0.87
CA LEU A 2 -8.84 -2.31 -0.32
C LEU A 2 -9.00 -3.85 -0.21
N TYR A 3 -8.47 -4.45 0.86
CA TYR A 3 -8.53 -5.91 1.08
C TYR A 3 -9.96 -6.47 1.10
N ASN A 4 -10.93 -5.67 1.55
CA ASN A 4 -12.34 -6.07 1.62
C ASN A 4 -13.10 -5.78 0.32
N GLY A 5 -12.42 -5.32 -0.74
CA GLY A 5 -13.05 -4.99 -2.03
C GLY A 5 -13.96 -3.77 -2.03
N VAL A 6 -13.90 -2.91 -1.00
CA VAL A 6 -14.81 -1.75 -0.87
C VAL A 6 -14.47 -0.64 -1.86
N ALA A 7 -13.17 -0.44 -2.15
CA ALA A 7 -12.68 0.54 -3.12
C ALA A 7 -11.34 0.08 -3.70
N GLY A 8 -11.04 0.50 -4.93
CA GLY A 8 -9.79 0.22 -5.63
C GLY A 8 -8.63 1.12 -5.19
N VAL A 9 -7.42 0.78 -5.66
CA VAL A 9 -6.18 1.51 -5.32
C VAL A 9 -6.28 2.99 -5.70
N GLU A 10 -6.63 3.27 -6.96
CA GLU A 10 -6.75 4.64 -7.47
C GLU A 10 -7.84 5.45 -6.76
N GLU A 11 -8.98 4.82 -6.46
CA GLU A 11 -10.11 5.47 -5.78
C GLU A 11 -9.72 5.92 -4.37
N ILE A 12 -9.05 5.04 -3.62
CA ILE A 12 -8.57 5.31 -2.26
C ILE A 12 -7.56 6.46 -2.26
N ASP A 13 -6.58 6.43 -3.16
CA ASP A 13 -5.55 7.46 -3.19
C ASP A 13 -6.09 8.80 -3.72
N THR A 14 -7.01 8.76 -4.67
CA THR A 14 -7.64 9.97 -5.23
C THR A 14 -8.51 10.69 -4.20
N VAL A 15 -9.34 9.96 -3.43
CA VAL A 15 -10.16 10.61 -2.39
C VAL A 15 -9.31 11.22 -1.28
N MET A 16 -8.19 10.59 -0.92
CA MET A 16 -7.29 11.15 0.09
C MET A 16 -6.54 12.39 -0.43
N LYS A 17 -6.17 12.42 -1.71
CA LYS A 17 -5.52 13.58 -2.33
C LYS A 17 -6.49 14.75 -2.53
N LEU A 18 -7.64 14.51 -3.16
CA LEU A 18 -8.57 15.56 -3.55
C LEU A 18 -9.55 15.93 -2.44
N GLY A 19 -10.05 14.93 -1.70
CA GLY A 19 -11.04 15.13 -0.65
C GLY A 19 -10.44 15.57 0.68
N MET A 20 -9.26 15.04 1.03
CA MET A 20 -8.58 15.31 2.30
C MET A 20 -7.32 16.18 2.15
N ALA A 21 -7.08 16.71 0.94
CA ALA A 21 -5.96 17.60 0.61
C ALA A 21 -4.56 17.07 0.97
N HIS A 22 -4.38 15.74 1.03
CA HIS A 22 -3.06 15.15 1.23
C HIS A 22 -2.21 15.27 -0.06
N PRO A 23 -0.90 15.56 0.05
CA PRO A 23 -0.02 15.67 -1.11
C PRO A 23 0.20 14.34 -1.84
N MET A 24 -0.09 13.22 -1.17
CA MET A 24 0.10 11.87 -1.67
C MET A 24 -0.97 10.95 -1.07
N GLY A 25 -1.46 10.01 -1.87
CA GLY A 25 -2.41 9.00 -1.38
C GLY A 25 -1.72 7.99 -0.45
N PRO A 26 -2.45 7.37 0.48
CA PRO A 26 -1.85 6.47 1.47
C PRO A 26 -1.20 5.22 0.85
N LEU A 27 -1.73 4.67 -0.25
CA LEU A 27 -1.16 3.48 -0.89
C LEU A 27 0.10 3.83 -1.67
N GLN A 28 0.08 4.93 -2.42
CA GLN A 28 1.26 5.52 -3.04
C GLN A 28 2.34 5.84 -2.01
N LEU A 29 1.95 6.40 -0.84
CA LEU A 29 2.89 6.71 0.23
C LEU A 29 3.51 5.44 0.83
N ALA A 30 2.72 4.38 1.01
CA ALA A 30 3.23 3.09 1.49
C ALA A 30 4.24 2.49 0.50
N ASP A 31 3.96 2.52 -0.80
CA ASP A 31 4.90 2.08 -1.83
C ASP A 31 6.19 2.90 -1.87
N PHE A 32 6.09 4.21 -1.58
CA PHE A 32 7.24 5.10 -1.50
C PHE A 32 8.13 4.82 -0.27
N ILE A 33 7.51 4.57 0.89
CA ILE A 33 8.21 4.20 2.13
C ILE A 33 8.85 2.81 2.00
N GLY A 34 8.13 1.87 1.41
CA GLY A 34 8.47 0.46 1.33
C GLY A 34 7.52 -0.39 2.15
N LEU A 35 6.89 -1.37 1.51
CA LEU A 35 5.85 -2.20 2.16
C LEU A 35 6.39 -3.09 3.28
N ASP A 36 7.64 -3.53 3.16
CA ASP A 36 8.36 -4.27 4.20
C ASP A 36 8.68 -3.41 5.43
N VAL A 37 8.98 -2.13 5.23
CA VAL A 37 9.16 -1.16 6.32
C VAL A 37 7.83 -0.92 7.02
N CYS A 38 6.75 -0.69 6.26
CA CYS A 38 5.40 -0.56 6.83
C CYS A 38 5.00 -1.79 7.64
N LEU A 39 5.25 -3.00 7.12
CA LEU A 39 4.97 -4.26 7.82
C LEU A 39 5.76 -4.38 9.11
N SER A 40 7.07 -4.04 9.08
CA SER A 40 7.93 -4.06 10.27
C SER A 40 7.44 -3.10 11.36
N ILE A 41 7.02 -1.89 10.97
CA ILE A 41 6.44 -0.91 11.90
C ILE A 41 5.15 -1.46 12.53
N LEU A 42 4.25 -2.07 11.74
CA LEU A 42 3.02 -2.65 12.26
C LEU A 42 3.29 -3.78 13.25
N HIS A 43 4.29 -4.63 13.01
CA HIS A 43 4.69 -5.65 13.98
C HIS A 43 5.17 -5.04 15.30
N VAL A 44 6.03 -4.03 15.26
CA VAL A 44 6.50 -3.32 16.46
C VAL A 44 5.34 -2.69 17.23
N LEU A 45 4.42 -2.01 16.52
CA LEU A 45 3.24 -1.40 17.14
C LEU A 45 2.30 -2.45 17.74
N TYR A 46 2.04 -3.54 17.01
CA TYR A 46 1.20 -4.62 17.50
C TYR A 46 1.81 -5.28 18.73
N ASP A 47 3.13 -5.50 18.75
CA ASP A 47 3.81 -6.11 19.88
C ASP A 47 3.86 -5.20 21.10
N GLY A 48 4.05 -3.90 20.92
CA GLY A 48 4.06 -2.93 22.02
C GLY A 48 2.66 -2.67 22.60
N PHE A 49 1.65 -2.48 21.75
CA PHE A 49 0.31 -2.10 22.21
C PHE A 49 -0.67 -3.26 22.39
N LYS A 50 -0.37 -4.43 21.81
CA LYS A 50 -1.27 -5.61 21.77
C LYS A 50 -2.70 -5.28 21.29
N ASN A 51 -2.84 -4.23 20.47
CA ASN A 51 -4.11 -3.76 19.96
C ASN A 51 -4.34 -4.27 18.52
N PRO A 52 -5.45 -4.98 18.24
CA PRO A 52 -5.77 -5.50 16.90
C PRO A 52 -5.79 -4.46 15.78
N LYS A 53 -5.99 -3.18 16.09
CA LYS A 53 -5.90 -2.09 15.09
C LYS A 53 -4.53 -2.01 14.40
N TYR A 54 -3.46 -2.47 15.07
CA TYR A 54 -2.10 -2.50 14.52
C TYR A 54 -1.72 -3.85 13.91
N ALA A 55 -2.62 -4.84 13.95
CA ALA A 55 -2.34 -6.14 13.34
C ALA A 55 -2.11 -5.97 11.82
N PRO A 56 -1.03 -6.51 11.26
CA PRO A 56 -0.79 -6.45 9.82
C PRO A 56 -1.93 -7.07 9.01
N CYS A 57 -2.34 -6.39 7.95
CA CYS A 57 -3.33 -6.92 7.02
C CYS A 57 -2.73 -8.09 6.20
N PRO A 58 -3.44 -9.21 6.00
CA PRO A 58 -2.94 -10.34 5.21
C PRO A 58 -2.47 -9.95 3.80
N LEU A 59 -3.13 -8.97 3.17
CA LEU A 59 -2.71 -8.43 1.88
C LEU A 59 -1.28 -7.89 1.93
N LEU A 60 -0.97 -7.07 2.94
CA LEU A 60 0.36 -6.46 3.08
C LEU A 60 1.42 -7.53 3.31
N THR A 61 1.15 -8.49 4.20
CA THR A 61 2.04 -9.63 4.46
C THR A 61 2.33 -10.40 3.17
N ASN A 62 1.30 -10.75 2.41
CA ASN A 62 1.46 -11.50 1.17
C ASN A 62 2.25 -10.73 0.10
N MET A 63 2.05 -9.41 -0.02
CA MET A 63 2.81 -8.57 -0.95
C MET A 63 4.30 -8.55 -0.58
N VAL A 64 4.63 -8.37 0.70
CA VAL A 64 6.02 -8.38 1.17
C VAL A 64 6.66 -9.75 0.94
N MET A 65 5.95 -10.84 1.26
CA MET A 65 6.43 -12.21 1.01
C MET A 65 6.67 -12.50 -0.47
N ALA A 66 5.90 -11.86 -1.37
CA ALA A 66 6.06 -11.97 -2.81
C ALA A 66 7.17 -11.04 -3.37
N GLY A 67 7.88 -10.29 -2.53
CA GLY A 67 8.92 -9.34 -2.97
C GLY A 67 8.38 -8.06 -3.60
N LYS A 68 7.08 -7.78 -3.48
CA LYS A 68 6.45 -6.54 -3.94
C LYS A 68 6.57 -5.49 -2.85
N LEU A 69 7.67 -4.75 -2.84
CA LEU A 69 8.05 -3.82 -1.78
C LEU A 69 7.78 -2.35 -2.14
N GLY A 70 7.11 -2.07 -3.26
CA GLY A 70 6.85 -0.71 -3.74
C GLY A 70 7.91 -0.21 -4.71
N VAL A 71 8.24 1.09 -4.62
CA VAL A 71 9.12 1.77 -5.60
C VAL A 71 10.49 1.08 -5.71
N LYS A 72 11.03 0.59 -4.60
CA LYS A 72 12.38 -0.01 -4.56
C LYS A 72 12.49 -1.38 -5.25
N SER A 73 11.38 -2.09 -5.43
CA SER A 73 11.32 -3.38 -6.13
C SER A 73 10.66 -3.27 -7.50
N GLY A 74 10.23 -2.08 -7.91
CA GLY A 74 9.54 -1.85 -9.19
C GLY A 74 8.05 -2.19 -9.19
N GLU A 75 7.49 -2.74 -8.10
CA GLU A 75 6.06 -3.03 -7.99
C GLU A 75 5.61 -3.08 -6.52
N GLY A 76 4.45 -2.49 -6.24
CA GLY A 76 3.71 -2.57 -4.99
C GLY A 76 2.21 -2.52 -5.26
N PHE A 77 1.51 -1.52 -4.74
CA PHE A 77 0.13 -1.21 -5.18
C PHE A 77 0.10 -0.62 -6.60
N TYR A 78 1.16 0.10 -6.97
CA TYR A 78 1.40 0.59 -8.32
C TYR A 78 2.55 -0.16 -9.00
N ASP A 79 2.57 -0.13 -10.32
CA ASP A 79 3.65 -0.60 -11.17
C ASP A 79 4.64 0.54 -11.41
N TYR A 80 5.89 0.32 -11.01
CA TYR A 80 7.00 1.27 -11.11
C TYR A 80 8.11 0.81 -12.07
N SER A 81 7.85 -0.21 -12.89
CA SER A 81 8.83 -0.80 -13.81
C SER A 81 9.40 0.19 -14.83
N GLU A 82 8.59 1.14 -15.29
CA GLU A 82 8.96 2.16 -16.29
C GLU A 82 9.14 3.57 -15.71
N SER A 83 8.54 3.86 -14.56
CA SER A 83 8.48 5.21 -13.97
C SER A 83 8.40 5.11 -12.45
N ARG A 84 9.05 6.03 -11.73
CA ARG A 84 8.91 6.14 -10.25
C ARG A 84 7.61 6.81 -9.81
N LYS A 85 6.79 7.29 -10.75
CA LYS A 85 5.50 7.91 -10.46
C LYS A 85 4.42 6.84 -10.38
N ALA A 86 3.49 7.00 -9.45
CA ALA A 86 2.34 6.12 -9.27
C ALA A 86 1.26 6.40 -10.32
N GLU A 87 1.57 6.11 -11.59
CA GLU A 87 0.72 6.38 -12.75
C GLU A 87 -0.04 5.13 -13.20
N LYS A 88 0.54 3.94 -13.00
CA LYS A 88 -0.04 2.66 -13.42
C LYS A 88 -0.35 1.82 -12.20
N VAL A 89 -1.63 1.47 -12.00
CA VAL A 89 -2.01 0.50 -10.95
C VAL A 89 -1.46 -0.88 -11.31
N ALA A 90 -0.90 -1.59 -10.33
CA ALA A 90 -0.32 -2.91 -10.55
C ALA A 90 -1.38 -3.89 -11.07
N SER A 91 -0.98 -4.83 -11.93
CA SER A 91 -1.88 -5.75 -12.64
C SER A 91 -2.85 -6.49 -11.71
N GLN A 92 -2.38 -6.85 -10.52
CA GLN A 92 -3.15 -7.51 -9.46
C GLN A 92 -4.38 -6.72 -8.97
N PHE A 93 -4.37 -5.39 -9.10
CA PHE A 93 -5.43 -4.50 -8.60
C PHE A 93 -6.25 -3.83 -9.70
N LYS A 94 -6.01 -4.17 -10.96
CA LYS A 94 -6.85 -3.70 -12.06
C LYS A 94 -8.24 -4.35 -11.94
N LYS A 95 -9.29 -3.55 -12.04
CA LYS A 95 -10.66 -4.08 -12.20
C LYS A 95 -10.73 -4.82 -13.53
N ALA A 96 -11.37 -5.99 -13.53
CA ALA A 96 -11.71 -6.71 -14.76
C ALA A 96 -12.72 -5.91 -15.59
#